data_AF-A0A972WH09-F1
#
_entry.id   AF-A0A972WH09-F1
#
_cell.length_a   1.000
_cell.length_b   1.000
_cell.length_c   1.000
_cell.angle_alpha   90.00
_cell.angle_beta   90.00
_cell.angle_gamma   90.00
#
_symmetry.space_group_name_H-M   'P 1'
#
loop_
_entity.id
_entity.type
_entity.pdbx_description
1 polymer ?
#
loop_
_entity_poly.entity_id
_entity_poly.type
_entity_poly.pdbx_seq_one_letter_code
_entity_poly.pdbx_strand_id
1 'polypeptide(L)'
;MLNFGRNLALWVIIALLVFALFNLFQGASQRNPQLALAFSDFMTSVQSGDVRDVTIQGQAINGHYRDGRTFQTYAPDDPALVSNLTKQGVRISAVPSDEGSPTLFSILLSWFPMLLLIGVWIFFMRQMQGGGGKAMGFGKSKARLLTEKTGRVTFDDVAGIDEAKQELEEIVDFLKDPQKFQRLGGKIPKGCLLVGPPGTGKTLLARAIAGEANVPFFTISGSDFVEMFVGVGASRVRDMFE
;
A
#
# COMPACT_ATOMS: atom_id res chain seq x y z
N MET A 1 14.10 -5.32 8.08
CA MET A 1 13.11 -4.37 8.63
C MET A 1 13.12 -3.01 7.93
N LEU A 2 14.25 -2.52 7.39
CA LEU A 2 14.36 -1.22 6.71
C LEU A 2 13.46 -1.01 5.46
N ASN A 3 13.08 -2.07 4.74
CA ASN A 3 12.28 -1.94 3.50
C ASN A 3 10.78 -1.73 3.77
N PHE A 4 10.26 -2.20 4.90
CA PHE A 4 8.84 -2.05 5.24
C PHE A 4 8.55 -0.61 5.69
N GLY A 5 9.43 -0.03 6.53
CA GLY A 5 9.33 1.37 6.94
C GLY A 5 9.46 2.34 5.78
N ARG A 6 10.30 2.03 4.77
CA ARG A 6 10.46 2.87 3.57
C ARG A 6 9.21 2.88 2.70
N ASN A 7 8.57 1.73 2.51
CA ASN A 7 7.31 1.64 1.78
C ASN A 7 6.16 2.32 2.55
N LEU A 8 6.11 2.17 3.88
CA LEU A 8 5.09 2.79 4.72
C LEU A 8 5.24 4.31 4.77
N ALA A 9 6.48 4.82 4.86
CA ALA A 9 6.77 6.24 4.77
C ALA A 9 6.36 6.84 3.42
N LEU A 10 6.57 6.13 2.30
CA LEU A 10 6.11 6.56 0.98
C LEU A 10 4.59 6.68 0.91
N TRP A 11 3.85 5.69 1.44
CA TRP A 11 2.38 5.73 1.49
C TRP A 11 1.84 6.89 2.35
N VAL A 12 2.49 7.17 3.48
CA VAL A 12 2.12 8.30 4.34
C VAL A 12 2.35 9.63 3.62
N ILE A 13 3.49 9.80 2.93
CA ILE A 13 3.79 11.00 2.14
C ILE A 13 2.75 11.21 1.03
N ILE A 14 2.36 10.15 0.33
CA ILE A 14 1.32 10.22 -0.72
C ILE A 14 -0.02 10.64 -0.11
N ALA A 15 -0.44 10.03 1.00
CA ALA A 15 -1.70 10.39 1.66
C ALA A 15 -1.71 11.86 2.10
N LEU A 16 -0.58 12.35 2.62
CA LEU A 16 -0.41 13.75 3.03
C LEU A 16 -0.47 14.71 1.83
N LEU A 17 0.14 14.32 0.70
CA LEU A 17 0.15 15.11 -0.54
C LEU A 17 -1.24 15.17 -1.18
N VAL A 18 -1.98 14.06 -1.18
CA VAL A 18 -3.39 14.02 -1.60
C VAL A 18 -4.24 14.90 -0.71
N PHE A 19 -4.08 14.81 0.61
CA PHE A 19 -4.83 15.63 1.57
C PHE A 19 -4.55 17.14 1.39
N ALA A 20 -3.28 17.49 1.16
CA ALA A 20 -2.87 18.86 0.90
C ALA A 20 -3.43 19.40 -0.43
N LEU A 21 -3.36 18.61 -1.51
CA LEU A 21 -3.96 18.96 -2.80
C LEU A 21 -5.49 19.08 -2.71
N PHE A 22 -6.14 18.20 -1.96
CA PHE A 22 -7.58 18.24 -1.73
C PHE A 22 -8.01 19.50 -0.95
N ASN A 23 -7.20 19.93 0.03
CA ASN A 23 -7.40 21.20 0.73
C ASN A 23 -7.22 22.40 -0.21
N LEU A 24 -6.18 22.37 -1.06
CA LEU A 24 -5.88 23.45 -1.99
C LEU A 24 -6.99 23.61 -3.05
N PHE A 25 -7.56 22.51 -3.54
CA PHE A 25 -8.64 22.52 -4.52
C PHE A 25 -10.00 22.90 -3.91
N GLN A 26 -10.31 22.50 -2.67
CA GLN A 26 -11.52 22.98 -1.99
C GLN A 26 -11.46 24.47 -1.66
N GLY A 27 -10.27 24.99 -1.35
CA GLY A 27 -10.07 26.42 -1.10
C GLY A 27 -10.28 27.31 -2.34
N ALA A 28 -10.26 26.75 -3.55
CA ALA A 28 -10.49 27.48 -4.80
C ALA A 28 -11.99 27.64 -5.15
N SER A 29 -12.89 26.85 -4.56
CA SER A 29 -14.32 26.82 -4.93
C SER A 29 -15.22 27.69 -4.05
N GLN A 30 -14.69 28.34 -3.00
CA GLN A 30 -15.48 29.25 -2.15
C GLN A 30 -14.63 30.44 -1.70
N ARG A 31 -14.59 31.49 -2.52
CA ARG A 31 -14.29 32.86 -2.07
C ARG A 31 -14.69 33.86 -3.15
N ASN A 32 -16.00 34.03 -3.30
CA ASN A 32 -16.51 35.36 -3.62
C ASN A 32 -17.28 35.85 -2.38
N PRO A 33 -16.63 36.53 -1.43
CA PRO A 33 -17.32 37.36 -0.47
C PRO A 33 -17.79 38.64 -1.20
N GLN A 34 -18.57 38.49 -2.27
CA GLN A 34 -19.37 39.60 -2.74
C GLN A 34 -20.46 39.76 -1.69
N LEU A 35 -20.41 40.88 -0.96
CA LEU A 35 -21.34 41.22 0.11
C LEU A 35 -22.76 40.83 -0.29
N ALA A 36 -23.25 39.73 0.29
CA ALA A 36 -24.61 39.26 0.07
C ALA A 36 -25.54 40.28 0.74
N LEU A 37 -26.02 41.23 -0.07
CA LEU A 37 -26.95 42.25 0.36
C LEU A 37 -28.32 41.60 0.53
N ALA A 38 -29.04 41.93 1.60
CA ALA A 38 -30.40 41.46 1.75
C ALA A 38 -31.29 42.06 0.65
N PHE A 39 -32.23 41.28 0.13
CA PHE A 39 -33.15 41.73 -0.93
C PHE A 39 -33.95 42.98 -0.52
N SER A 40 -34.34 43.09 0.75
CA SER A 40 -34.99 44.28 1.31
C SER A 40 -34.13 45.53 1.20
N ASP A 41 -32.83 45.39 1.46
CA ASP A 41 -31.87 46.51 1.46
C ASP A 41 -31.54 46.92 0.03
N PHE A 42 -31.49 45.95 -0.88
CA PHE A 42 -31.46 46.21 -2.32
C PHE A 42 -32.69 47.00 -2.78
N MET A 43 -33.90 46.56 -2.43
CA MET A 43 -35.14 47.26 -2.81
C MET A 43 -35.18 48.68 -2.26
N THR A 44 -34.68 48.89 -1.03
CA THR A 44 -34.54 50.22 -0.44
C THR A 44 -33.55 51.07 -1.24
N SER A 45 -32.42 50.49 -1.65
CA SER A 45 -31.40 51.17 -2.46
C SER A 45 -31.87 51.51 -3.89
N VAL A 46 -32.77 50.70 -4.44
CA VAL A 46 -33.42 50.96 -5.73
C VAL A 46 -34.40 52.12 -5.61
N GLN A 47 -35.16 52.19 -4.51
CA GLN A 47 -36.10 53.29 -4.25
C GLN A 47 -35.40 54.61 -3.93
N SER A 48 -34.23 54.58 -3.28
CA SER A 48 -33.40 55.77 -3.05
C SER A 48 -32.69 56.26 -4.32
N GLY A 49 -32.72 55.47 -5.40
CA GLY A 49 -32.08 55.81 -6.67
C GLY A 49 -30.58 55.58 -6.71
N ASP A 50 -30.01 54.90 -5.71
CA ASP A 50 -28.56 54.67 -5.59
C ASP A 50 -28.04 53.60 -6.56
N VAL A 51 -28.94 52.81 -7.15
CA VAL A 51 -28.60 51.74 -8.10
C VAL A 51 -28.57 52.28 -9.53
N ARG A 52 -27.50 51.97 -10.26
CA ARG A 52 -27.29 52.40 -11.66
C ARG A 52 -27.76 51.35 -12.64
N ASP A 53 -27.30 50.12 -12.46
CA ASP A 53 -27.58 49.02 -13.37
C ASP A 53 -27.65 47.70 -12.61
N VAL A 54 -28.48 46.81 -13.14
CA VAL A 54 -28.81 45.52 -12.55
C VAL A 54 -28.80 44.46 -13.64
N THR A 55 -28.07 43.38 -13.38
CA THR A 55 -28.03 42.17 -14.17
C THR A 55 -28.76 41.06 -13.44
N ILE A 56 -29.83 40.55 -14.03
CA ILE A 56 -30.64 39.45 -13.48
C ILE A 56 -30.20 38.15 -14.16
N GLN A 57 -29.76 37.17 -13.35
CA GLN A 57 -29.31 35.83 -13.75
C GLN A 57 -30.09 34.78 -12.94
N GLY A 58 -31.21 34.30 -13.48
CA GLY A 58 -32.13 33.44 -12.72
C GLY A 58 -32.66 34.18 -11.48
N GLN A 59 -32.36 33.67 -10.28
CA GLN A 59 -32.69 34.32 -9.00
C GLN A 59 -31.58 35.22 -8.44
N ALA A 60 -30.37 35.17 -9.03
CA ALA A 60 -29.26 36.01 -8.62
C ALA A 60 -29.33 37.37 -9.32
N ILE A 61 -29.15 38.44 -8.56
CA ILE A 61 -29.15 39.81 -9.04
C ILE A 61 -27.80 40.42 -8.68
N ASN A 62 -27.06 40.83 -9.70
CA ASN A 62 -25.79 41.52 -9.56
C ASN A 62 -25.93 42.93 -10.12
N GLY A 63 -25.33 43.92 -9.49
CA GLY A 63 -25.43 45.28 -10.00
C GLY A 63 -24.37 46.21 -9.47
N HIS A 64 -24.39 47.43 -10.01
CA HIS A 64 -23.52 48.52 -9.60
C HIS A 64 -24.34 49.66 -9.01
N TYR A 65 -23.87 50.16 -7.87
CA TYR A 65 -24.31 51.44 -7.33
C TYR A 65 -23.76 52.59 -8.18
N ARG A 66 -24.37 53.78 -8.05
CA ARG A 66 -23.89 55.01 -8.70
C ARG A 66 -22.48 55.42 -8.25
N ASP A 67 -22.05 54.97 -7.08
CA ASP A 67 -20.69 55.18 -6.55
C ASP A 67 -19.65 54.18 -7.07
N GLY A 68 -20.06 53.21 -7.89
CA GLY A 68 -19.19 52.18 -8.47
C GLY A 68 -19.04 50.90 -7.63
N ARG A 69 -19.59 50.84 -6.41
CA ARG A 69 -19.61 49.61 -5.61
C ARG A 69 -20.49 48.54 -6.27
N THR A 70 -20.03 47.29 -6.24
CA THR A 70 -20.80 46.12 -6.68
C THR A 70 -21.58 45.53 -5.53
N PHE A 71 -22.79 45.05 -5.81
CA PHE A 71 -23.56 44.24 -4.86
C PHE A 71 -24.09 42.98 -5.55
N GLN A 72 -24.34 41.96 -4.72
CA GLN A 72 -24.99 40.72 -5.12
C GLN A 72 -26.13 40.44 -4.13
N THR A 73 -27.32 40.19 -4.64
CA THR A 73 -28.50 39.82 -3.86
C THR A 73 -29.25 38.68 -4.57
N TYR A 74 -30.07 37.95 -3.82
CA TYR A 74 -30.98 36.96 -4.38
C TYR A 74 -32.41 37.46 -4.24
N ALA A 75 -33.17 37.42 -5.34
CA ALA A 75 -34.57 37.82 -5.31
C ALA A 75 -35.50 36.61 -5.27
N PRO A 76 -36.54 36.63 -4.42
CA PRO A 76 -37.66 35.72 -4.58
C PRO A 76 -38.38 36.03 -5.92
N ASP A 77 -39.12 35.05 -6.43
CA ASP A 77 -39.87 35.17 -7.68
C ASP A 77 -41.02 36.18 -7.51
N ASP A 78 -40.72 37.47 -7.74
CA ASP A 78 -41.64 38.59 -7.61
C ASP A 78 -41.88 39.25 -8.99
N PRO A 79 -43.08 39.10 -9.57
CA PRO A 79 -43.46 39.73 -10.83
C PRO A 79 -43.38 41.27 -10.83
N ALA A 80 -43.44 41.90 -9.65
CA ALA A 80 -43.40 43.36 -9.53
C ALA A 80 -41.98 43.95 -9.60
N LEU A 81 -40.94 43.12 -9.46
CA LEU A 81 -39.54 43.55 -9.38
C LEU A 81 -39.07 44.30 -10.63
N VAL A 82 -39.32 43.74 -11.81
CA VAL A 82 -38.92 44.33 -13.10
C VAL A 82 -39.65 45.66 -13.33
N SER A 83 -40.93 45.73 -12.95
CA SER A 83 -41.73 46.96 -13.02
C SER A 83 -41.17 48.05 -12.11
N ASN A 84 -40.78 47.72 -10.88
CA ASN A 84 -40.22 48.66 -9.91
C ASN A 84 -38.85 49.19 -10.33
N LEU A 85 -38.00 48.32 -10.89
CA LEU A 85 -36.69 48.72 -11.43
C LEU A 85 -36.83 49.65 -12.64
N THR A 86 -37.79 49.36 -13.53
CA THR A 86 -38.05 50.18 -14.73
C THR A 86 -38.60 51.55 -14.36
N LYS A 87 -39.50 51.64 -13.37
CA LYS A 87 -40.05 52.90 -12.86
C LYS A 87 -38.98 53.85 -12.31
N GLN A 88 -37.93 53.31 -11.71
CA GLN A 88 -36.81 54.07 -11.15
C GLN A 88 -35.68 54.33 -12.17
N GLY A 89 -35.88 53.95 -13.44
CA GLY A 89 -34.91 54.18 -14.51
C GLY A 89 -33.63 53.37 -14.39
N VAL A 90 -33.65 52.25 -13.65
CA VAL A 90 -32.50 51.36 -13.51
C VAL A 90 -32.31 50.58 -14.81
N ARG A 91 -31.08 50.49 -15.31
CA ARG A 91 -30.78 49.72 -16.52
C ARG A 91 -30.79 48.22 -16.19
N ILE A 92 -31.74 47.49 -16.77
CA ILE A 92 -31.89 46.04 -16.55
C ILE A 92 -31.22 45.28 -17.70
N SER A 93 -30.31 44.37 -17.36
CA SER A 93 -29.74 43.37 -18.27
C SER A 93 -30.18 41.98 -17.81
N ALA A 94 -30.86 41.23 -18.67
CA ALA A 94 -31.20 39.84 -18.37
C ALA A 94 -30.19 38.94 -19.09
N VAL A 95 -29.49 38.11 -18.32
CA VAL A 95 -28.57 37.11 -18.86
C VAL A 95 -29.14 35.74 -18.46
N PRO A 96 -29.21 34.76 -19.38
CA PRO A 96 -29.61 33.41 -19.01
C PRO A 96 -28.71 32.94 -17.86
N SER A 97 -29.31 32.34 -16.84
CA SER A 97 -28.53 31.63 -15.82
C SER A 97 -27.80 30.51 -16.55
N ASP A 98 -26.49 30.69 -16.77
CA ASP A 98 -25.58 29.59 -17.04
C ASP A 98 -25.59 28.74 -15.76
N GLU A 99 -26.62 27.89 -15.62
CA GLU A 99 -26.52 26.68 -14.83
C GLU A 99 -25.31 25.98 -15.41
N GLY A 100 -24.18 26.14 -14.70
CA GLY A 100 -22.85 25.94 -15.23
C GLY A 100 -22.70 24.55 -15.79
N SER A 101 -23.01 24.38 -17.08
CA SER A 101 -22.62 23.21 -17.83
C SER A 101 -21.09 23.25 -17.73
N PRO A 102 -20.48 22.29 -17.04
CA PRO A 102 -19.04 22.29 -16.93
C PRO A 102 -18.54 22.15 -18.35
N THR A 103 -17.92 23.21 -18.88
CA THR A 103 -17.26 23.16 -20.18
C THR A 103 -16.39 21.90 -20.23
N LEU A 104 -16.29 21.23 -21.39
CA LEU A 104 -15.44 20.04 -21.51
C LEU A 104 -14.00 20.30 -20.99
N PHE A 105 -13.55 21.55 -21.11
CA PHE A 105 -12.29 22.04 -20.55
C PHE A 105 -12.26 22.05 -19.01
N SER A 106 -13.33 22.51 -18.32
CA SER A 106 -13.39 22.46 -16.85
C SER A 106 -13.51 21.04 -16.31
N ILE A 107 -14.17 20.13 -17.04
CA ILE A 107 -14.21 18.69 -16.68
C ILE A 107 -12.80 18.10 -16.76
N LEU A 108 -12.11 18.30 -17.89
CA LEU A 108 -10.73 17.83 -18.09
C LEU A 108 -9.78 18.38 -17.01
N LEU A 109 -9.87 19.68 -16.71
CA LEU A 109 -9.01 20.34 -15.73
C LEU A 109 -9.30 19.87 -14.30
N SER A 110 -10.57 19.61 -13.96
CA SER A 110 -10.96 19.04 -12.66
C SER A 110 -10.53 17.58 -12.49
N TRP A 111 -10.42 16.82 -13.58
CA TRP A 111 -10.01 15.42 -13.57
C TRP A 111 -8.49 15.25 -13.64
N PHE A 112 -7.76 16.27 -14.09
CA PHE A 112 -6.31 16.25 -14.18
C PHE A 112 -5.61 15.81 -12.88
N PRO A 113 -5.96 16.33 -11.68
CA PRO A 113 -5.37 15.87 -10.42
C PRO A 113 -5.64 14.39 -10.12
N MET A 114 -6.85 13.91 -10.43
CA MET A 114 -7.23 12.51 -10.22
C MET A 114 -6.49 11.57 -11.19
N LEU A 115 -6.38 11.95 -12.45
CA LEU A 115 -5.63 11.20 -13.47
C LEU A 115 -4.13 11.14 -13.15
N LEU A 116 -3.55 12.24 -12.66
CA LEU A 116 -2.15 12.27 -12.22
C LEU A 116 -1.93 11.30 -11.05
N LEU A 117 -2.83 11.29 -10.06
CA LEU A 117 -2.76 10.34 -8.95
C LEU A 117 -2.85 8.88 -9.41
N ILE A 118 -3.79 8.57 -10.31
CA ILE A 118 -3.93 7.22 -10.88
C ILE A 118 -2.66 6.84 -11.65
N GLY A 119 -2.08 7.75 -12.43
CA GLY A 119 -0.83 7.52 -13.15
C GLY A 119 0.35 7.21 -12.24
N VAL A 120 0.50 7.99 -11.16
CA VAL A 120 1.53 7.76 -10.14
C VAL A 120 1.30 6.44 -9.39
N TRP A 121 0.05 6.13 -9.05
CA TRP A 121 -0.33 4.86 -8.43
C TRP A 121 0.05 3.66 -9.30
N ILE A 122 -0.27 3.70 -10.60
CA ILE A 122 0.07 2.65 -11.57
C ILE A 122 1.59 2.52 -11.72
N PHE A 123 2.32 3.65 -11.76
CA PHE A 123 3.78 3.65 -11.82
C PHE A 123 4.40 2.96 -10.59
N PHE A 124 3.91 3.23 -9.39
CA PHE A 124 4.36 2.57 -8.16
C PHE A 124 3.98 1.09 -8.09
N MET A 125 2.77 0.72 -8.51
CA MET A 125 2.37 -0.70 -8.61
C MET A 125 3.30 -1.46 -9.57
N ARG A 126 3.64 -0.85 -10.71
CA ARG A 126 4.59 -1.43 -11.67
C ARG A 126 6.01 -1.52 -11.09
N GLN A 127 6.44 -0.54 -10.30
CA GLN A 127 7.75 -0.54 -9.63
C GLN A 127 7.83 -1.58 -8.49
N MET A 128 6.76 -1.76 -7.72
CA MET A 128 6.69 -2.79 -6.68
C MET A 128 6.58 -4.21 -7.25
N GLN A 129 5.95 -4.38 -8.41
CA GLN A 129 5.82 -5.69 -9.06
C GLN A 129 7.10 -6.11 -9.80
N GLY A 130 7.94 -5.16 -10.22
CA GLY A 130 9.29 -5.42 -10.74
C GLY A 130 10.32 -5.92 -9.70
N GLY A 131 9.96 -5.92 -8.41
CA GLY A 131 10.78 -6.39 -7.29
C GLY A 131 10.47 -7.81 -6.78
N GLY A 132 9.64 -8.57 -7.49
CA GLY A 132 9.48 -10.01 -7.29
C GLY A 132 8.30 -10.42 -6.43
N GLY A 133 7.51 -11.36 -6.98
CA GLY A 133 6.35 -12.07 -6.40
C GLY A 133 6.59 -12.84 -5.10
N LYS A 134 7.20 -12.22 -4.09
CA LYS A 134 7.47 -12.81 -2.77
C LYS A 134 6.25 -12.94 -1.86
N ALA A 135 5.10 -12.37 -2.23
CA ALA A 135 3.87 -12.56 -1.46
C ALA A 135 3.20 -13.92 -1.71
N MET A 136 3.53 -14.63 -2.80
CA MET A 136 3.00 -15.98 -3.09
C MET A 136 3.88 -17.11 -2.51
N GLY A 137 4.98 -16.78 -1.83
CA GLY A 137 5.94 -17.74 -1.27
C GLY A 137 5.63 -18.21 0.16
N PHE A 138 4.41 -18.01 0.66
CA PHE A 138 4.05 -18.28 2.06
C PHE A 138 4.05 -19.78 2.45
N GLY A 139 4.07 -20.70 1.47
CA GLY A 139 4.07 -22.15 1.70
C GLY A 139 5.42 -22.84 1.55
N LYS A 140 6.38 -22.30 0.79
CA LYS A 140 7.61 -23.03 0.48
C LYS A 140 8.60 -22.99 1.66
N SER A 141 9.04 -24.17 2.08
CA SER A 141 10.04 -24.35 3.14
C SER A 141 11.26 -23.46 2.89
N LYS A 142 11.66 -22.67 3.91
CA LYS A 142 12.93 -21.93 3.94
C LYS A 142 14.09 -22.86 4.34
N ALA A 143 14.08 -24.11 3.88
CA ALA A 143 15.23 -24.98 4.05
C ALA A 143 16.42 -24.30 3.37
N ARG A 144 17.40 -23.86 4.17
CA ARG A 144 18.65 -23.31 3.65
C ARG A 144 19.41 -24.48 3.03
N LEU A 145 19.27 -24.65 1.71
CA LEU A 145 20.18 -25.48 0.93
C LEU A 145 21.58 -24.88 1.07
N LEU A 146 22.39 -25.49 1.93
CA LEU A 146 23.83 -25.31 1.88
C LEU A 146 24.30 -26.10 0.65
N THR A 147 24.30 -25.46 -0.51
CA THR A 147 24.95 -26.02 -1.70
C THR A 147 26.42 -26.24 -1.35
N GLU A 148 26.95 -27.39 -1.76
CA GLU A 148 28.21 -28.07 -1.38
C GLU A 148 29.52 -27.26 -1.22
N LYS A 149 29.53 -25.93 -1.42
CA LYS A 149 30.77 -25.15 -1.57
C LYS A 149 31.16 -24.24 -0.40
N THR A 150 30.41 -24.21 0.70
CA THR A 150 30.79 -23.39 1.87
C THR A 150 30.71 -24.19 3.18
N GLY A 151 31.88 -24.61 3.67
CA GLY A 151 32.07 -25.14 5.03
C GLY A 151 31.76 -26.63 5.21
N ARG A 152 32.43 -27.51 4.46
CA ARG A 152 32.42 -28.96 4.72
C ARG A 152 33.12 -29.21 6.05
N VAL A 153 32.36 -29.72 7.01
CA VAL A 153 32.83 -30.17 8.33
C VAL A 153 33.01 -31.68 8.25
N THR A 154 34.10 -32.24 8.77
CA THR A 154 34.39 -33.69 8.78
C THR A 154 34.53 -34.20 10.21
N PHE A 155 34.75 -35.52 10.40
CA PHE A 155 34.98 -36.06 11.75
C PHE A 155 36.26 -35.54 12.40
N ASP A 156 37.22 -35.04 11.63
CA ASP A 156 38.42 -34.37 12.13
C ASP A 156 38.11 -33.07 12.89
N ASP A 157 37.01 -32.39 12.54
CA ASP A 157 36.58 -31.14 13.18
C ASP A 157 35.83 -31.36 14.49
N VAL A 158 35.58 -32.62 14.87
CA VAL A 158 34.84 -32.99 16.10
C VAL A 158 35.80 -33.70 17.05
N ALA A 159 35.92 -33.25 18.29
CA ALA A 159 36.86 -33.81 19.26
C ALA A 159 36.15 -34.38 20.51
N GLY A 160 36.76 -35.38 21.15
CA GLY A 160 36.38 -35.86 22.48
C GLY A 160 35.14 -36.74 22.55
N ILE A 161 34.76 -37.40 21.45
CA ILE A 161 33.59 -38.30 21.35
C ILE A 161 33.89 -39.53 20.48
N ASP A 162 35.01 -40.21 20.76
CA ASP A 162 35.54 -41.26 19.89
C ASP A 162 34.61 -42.49 19.84
N GLU A 163 33.93 -42.83 20.94
CA GLU A 163 32.95 -43.92 20.96
C GLU A 163 31.75 -43.61 20.07
N ALA A 164 31.23 -42.38 20.14
CA ALA A 164 30.09 -41.96 19.33
C ALA A 164 30.47 -41.86 17.84
N LYS A 165 31.71 -41.45 17.51
CA LYS A 165 32.19 -41.45 16.13
C LYS A 165 32.20 -42.86 15.53
N GLN A 166 32.64 -43.86 16.31
CA GLN A 166 32.69 -45.24 15.86
C GLN A 166 31.29 -45.80 15.56
N GLU A 167 30.29 -45.50 16.39
CA GLU A 167 28.89 -45.89 16.13
C GLU A 167 28.32 -45.17 14.89
N LEU A 168 28.68 -43.91 14.70
CA LEU A 168 28.18 -43.10 13.58
C LEU A 168 28.89 -43.40 12.26
N GLU A 169 30.05 -44.06 12.27
CA GLU A 169 30.78 -44.51 11.09
C GLU A 169 29.94 -45.51 10.27
N GLU A 170 29.15 -46.37 10.93
CA GLU A 170 28.19 -47.26 10.25
C GLU A 170 27.14 -46.46 9.47
N ILE A 171 26.66 -45.35 10.03
CA ILE A 171 25.68 -44.47 9.37
C ILE A 171 26.32 -43.77 8.17
N VAL A 172 27.58 -43.35 8.28
CA VAL A 172 28.33 -42.76 7.17
C VAL A 172 28.49 -43.76 6.02
N ASP A 173 28.90 -44.99 6.32
CA ASP A 173 29.03 -46.06 5.33
C ASP A 173 27.70 -46.38 4.65
N PHE A 174 26.61 -46.36 5.42
CA PHE A 174 25.27 -46.52 4.88
C PHE A 174 24.89 -45.40 3.90
N LEU A 175 25.18 -44.14 4.23
CA LEU A 175 24.91 -42.99 3.36
C LEU A 175 25.77 -43.01 2.09
N LYS A 176 26.99 -43.57 2.15
CA LYS A 176 27.89 -43.72 0.99
C LYS A 176 27.44 -44.83 0.03
N ASP A 177 27.06 -46.01 0.55
CA ASP A 177 26.62 -47.14 -0.27
C ASP A 177 25.39 -47.86 0.33
N PRO A 178 24.18 -47.35 0.10
CA PRO A 178 22.97 -47.96 0.64
C PRO A 178 22.65 -49.32 0.01
N GLN A 179 23.17 -49.63 -1.19
CA GLN A 179 22.89 -50.90 -1.87
C GLN A 179 23.62 -52.06 -1.20
N LYS A 180 24.86 -51.84 -0.73
CA LYS A 180 25.64 -52.85 0.01
C LYS A 180 24.87 -53.39 1.23
N PHE A 181 24.22 -52.52 1.99
CA PHE A 181 23.45 -52.90 3.18
C PHE A 181 22.13 -53.60 2.83
N GLN A 182 21.45 -53.20 1.76
CA GLN A 182 20.24 -53.88 1.30
C GLN A 182 20.51 -55.31 0.81
N ARG A 183 21.65 -55.54 0.13
CA ARG A 183 22.05 -56.87 -0.35
C ARG A 183 22.33 -57.86 0.78
N LEU A 184 22.78 -57.36 1.92
CA LEU A 184 23.03 -58.14 3.14
C LEU A 184 21.77 -58.36 3.98
N GLY A 185 20.59 -57.89 3.51
CA GLY A 185 19.33 -57.98 4.24
C GLY A 185 19.22 -57.03 5.43
N GLY A 186 20.10 -56.04 5.53
CA GLY A 186 20.11 -55.05 6.60
C GLY A 186 18.91 -54.11 6.53
N LYS A 187 18.31 -53.81 7.69
CA LYS A 187 17.22 -52.83 7.80
C LYS A 187 17.81 -51.43 7.91
N ILE A 188 17.39 -50.54 7.01
CA ILE A 188 17.85 -49.16 6.96
C ILE A 188 17.39 -48.39 8.21
N PRO A 189 18.32 -47.80 8.99
CA PRO A 189 17.96 -46.85 10.05
C PRO A 189 17.25 -45.64 9.44
N LYS A 190 16.06 -45.31 9.96
CA LYS A 190 15.25 -44.19 9.43
C LYS A 190 15.56 -42.84 10.10
N GLY A 191 16.30 -42.86 11.21
CA GLY A 191 16.66 -41.66 11.96
C GLY A 191 17.51 -42.00 13.18
N CYS A 192 18.28 -41.01 13.64
CA CYS A 192 19.08 -41.06 14.85
C CYS A 192 18.72 -39.85 15.73
N LEU A 193 18.65 -40.04 17.04
CA LEU A 193 18.40 -38.96 18.00
C LEU A 193 19.66 -38.72 18.82
N LEU A 194 20.30 -37.56 18.58
CA LEU A 194 21.45 -37.12 19.38
C LEU A 194 20.96 -36.40 20.63
N VAL A 195 21.27 -36.94 21.82
CA VAL A 195 20.85 -36.38 23.11
C VAL A 195 22.06 -35.86 23.89
N GLY A 196 21.91 -34.70 24.53
CA GLY A 196 22.93 -34.15 25.42
C GLY A 196 22.70 -32.66 25.73
N PRO A 197 23.42 -32.09 26.72
CA PRO A 197 23.34 -30.67 27.08
C PRO A 197 23.51 -29.70 25.90
N PRO A 198 22.99 -28.47 25.95
CA PRO A 198 23.24 -27.47 24.91
C PRO A 198 24.75 -27.21 24.77
N GLY A 199 25.24 -27.03 23.54
CA GLY A 199 26.65 -26.76 23.26
C GLY A 199 27.57 -27.98 23.11
N THR A 200 27.09 -29.21 23.31
CA THR A 200 27.91 -30.44 23.17
C THR A 200 28.16 -30.90 21.72
N GLY A 201 28.07 -30.00 20.73
CA GLY A 201 28.42 -30.34 19.35
C GLY A 201 27.43 -31.23 18.59
N LYS A 202 26.21 -31.50 19.06
CA LYS A 202 25.21 -32.33 18.33
C LYS A 202 25.00 -31.91 16.87
N THR A 203 24.78 -30.61 16.63
CA THR A 203 24.59 -30.08 15.27
C THR A 203 25.89 -30.12 14.45
N LEU A 204 27.04 -30.00 15.12
CA LEU A 204 28.35 -30.09 14.48
C LEU A 204 28.62 -31.53 14.02
N LEU A 205 28.32 -32.52 14.87
CA LEU A 205 28.43 -33.94 14.57
C LEU A 205 27.49 -34.35 13.43
N ALA A 206 26.25 -33.88 13.42
CA ALA A 206 25.32 -34.12 12.31
C ALA A 206 25.83 -33.56 10.97
N ARG A 207 26.49 -32.39 10.99
CA ARG A 207 27.14 -31.81 9.81
C ARG A 207 28.37 -32.63 9.38
N ALA A 208 29.15 -33.11 10.34
CA ALA A 208 30.31 -33.95 10.09
C ALA A 208 29.92 -35.27 9.40
N ILE A 209 28.85 -35.93 9.84
CA ILE A 209 28.32 -37.16 9.18
C ILE A 209 28.00 -36.90 7.71
N ALA A 210 27.29 -35.81 7.40
CA ALA A 210 26.95 -35.47 6.02
C ALA A 210 28.19 -35.09 5.19
N GLY A 211 29.15 -34.40 5.81
CA GLY A 211 30.43 -34.08 5.20
C GLY A 211 31.30 -35.30 4.92
N GLU A 212 31.31 -36.29 5.80
CA GLU A 212 32.00 -37.57 5.60
C GLU A 212 31.36 -38.41 4.49
N ALA A 213 30.03 -38.49 4.48
CA ALA A 213 29.28 -39.22 3.45
C ALA A 213 29.19 -38.49 2.11
N ASN A 214 29.60 -37.21 2.05
CA ASN A 214 29.49 -36.35 0.86
C ASN A 214 28.05 -36.27 0.34
N VAL A 215 27.09 -36.09 1.25
CA VAL A 215 25.66 -35.95 0.92
C VAL A 215 25.15 -34.57 1.33
N PRO A 216 24.07 -34.06 0.69
CA PRO A 216 23.47 -32.78 1.09
C PRO A 216 22.98 -32.80 2.54
N PHE A 217 23.23 -31.71 3.27
CA PHE A 217 22.78 -31.53 4.65
C PHE A 217 21.61 -30.54 4.73
N PHE A 218 20.42 -31.03 5.07
CA PHE A 218 19.24 -30.21 5.32
C PHE A 218 19.06 -29.97 6.82
N THR A 219 18.76 -28.74 7.20
CA THR A 219 18.56 -28.35 8.61
C THR A 219 17.29 -27.55 8.77
N ILE A 220 16.50 -27.93 9.77
CA ILE A 220 15.28 -27.25 10.20
C ILE A 220 15.23 -27.25 11.73
N SER A 221 14.72 -26.17 12.32
CA SER A 221 14.50 -26.12 13.76
C SER A 221 13.12 -26.66 14.12
N GLY A 222 13.00 -27.42 15.21
CA GLY A 222 11.70 -27.88 15.73
C GLY A 222 10.73 -26.72 16.01
N SER A 223 11.26 -25.57 16.43
CA SER A 223 10.47 -24.34 16.61
C SER A 223 9.81 -23.84 15.33
N ASP A 224 10.37 -24.15 14.15
CA ASP A 224 9.85 -23.69 12.86
C ASP A 224 8.53 -24.40 12.49
N PHE A 225 8.17 -25.48 13.20
CA PHE A 225 6.92 -26.21 13.02
C PHE A 225 5.81 -25.76 13.98
N VAL A 226 6.13 -24.98 15.01
CA VAL A 226 5.16 -24.48 15.98
C VAL A 226 4.71 -23.10 15.53
N GLU A 227 3.58 -23.07 14.82
CA GLU A 227 2.99 -21.83 14.33
C GLU A 227 1.57 -21.64 14.87
N MET A 228 1.13 -20.37 14.93
CA MET A 228 -0.22 -20.00 15.38
C MET A 228 -1.32 -20.48 14.44
N PHE A 229 -0.97 -20.90 13.21
CA PHE A 229 -1.91 -21.29 12.17
C PHE A 229 -1.96 -22.81 12.00
N VAL A 230 -3.17 -23.36 12.14
CA VAL A 230 -3.44 -24.80 11.98
C VAL A 230 -3.11 -25.25 10.56
N GLY A 231 -2.42 -26.39 10.42
CA GLY A 231 -2.13 -27.03 9.14
C GLY A 231 -0.87 -26.56 8.42
N VAL A 232 -0.32 -25.38 8.76
CA VAL A 232 0.90 -24.86 8.13
C VAL A 232 2.12 -25.70 8.51
N GLY A 233 2.25 -26.08 9.79
CA GLY A 233 3.34 -26.94 10.27
C GLY A 233 3.35 -28.31 9.58
N ALA A 234 2.18 -28.92 9.40
CA ALA A 234 2.05 -30.22 8.73
C ALA A 234 2.45 -30.17 7.25
N SER A 235 2.08 -29.09 6.53
CA SER A 235 2.50 -28.89 5.15
C SER A 235 4.02 -28.76 5.02
N ARG A 236 4.68 -28.03 5.93
CA ARG A 236 6.14 -27.89 5.92
C ARG A 236 6.86 -29.21 6.15
N VAL A 237 6.34 -30.09 7.02
CA VAL A 237 6.92 -31.43 7.23
C VAL A 237 6.86 -32.23 5.94
N ARG A 238 5.70 -32.22 5.27
CA ARG A 238 5.52 -32.95 4.01
C ARG A 238 6.46 -32.45 2.92
N ASP A 239 6.49 -31.14 2.68
CA ASP A 239 7.34 -30.50 1.68
C ASP A 239 8.85 -30.69 1.94
N MET A 240 9.25 -31.05 3.16
CA MET A 240 10.64 -31.34 3.50
C MET A 240 11.06 -32.76 3.09
N PHE A 241 10.12 -33.69 3.06
CA PHE A 241 10.37 -35.10 2.73
C PHE A 241 10.03 -35.45 1.27
N GLU A 242 9.36 -34.56 0.53
CA GLU A 242 9.16 -34.63 -0.93
C GLU A 242 10.34 -34.05 -1.70
#